data_AF-A0A914DJ56-F1
#
_entry.id   AF-A0A914DJ56-F1
#
_cell.length_a   1.000
_cell.length_b   1.000
_cell.length_c   1.000
_cell.angle_alpha   90.00
_cell.angle_beta   90.00
_cell.angle_gamma   90.00
#
_symmetry.space_group_name_H-M   'P 1'
#
loop_
_entity.id
_entity.type
_entity.pdbx_description
1 polymer ?
#
loop_
_entity_poly.entity_id
_entity_poly.type
_entity_poly.pdbx_seq_one_letter_code
_entity_poly.pdbx_strand_id
1 'polypeptide(L)' 'MPAASPDLNPLDYSIWSILEAQVNAEAHDLVDSLKQAIMEAFKNLNQDMINRAVDDWMRRLDAVIAAEGGHFE' A
#
# COMPACT_ATOMS: atom_id res chain seq x y z
N MET A 1 3.95 -7.12 -21.17
CA MET A 1 4.01 -6.80 -19.72
C MET A 1 5.47 -6.55 -19.39
N PRO A 2 5.91 -5.33 -19.04
CA PRO A 2 7.27 -5.17 -18.53
C PRO A 2 7.31 -5.64 -17.07
N ALA A 3 8.49 -6.14 -16.72
CA ALA A 3 8.78 -6.92 -15.52
C ALA A 3 8.52 -6.15 -14.23
N ALA A 4 7.85 -6.83 -13.29
CA ALA A 4 7.95 -6.68 -11.84
C ALA A 4 8.57 -5.35 -11.34
N SER A 5 7.84 -4.24 -11.49
CA SER A 5 8.04 -3.08 -10.63
C SER A 5 7.13 -3.29 -9.41
N PRO A 6 7.66 -3.46 -8.20
CA PRO A 6 6.83 -3.43 -6.98
C PRO A 6 6.04 -2.12 -6.85
N ASP A 7 6.48 -1.06 -7.54
CA ASP A 7 5.76 0.21 -7.72
C ASP A 7 4.44 0.09 -8.51
N LEU A 8 4.20 -1.03 -9.20
CA LEU A 8 3.01 -1.27 -10.03
C LEU A 8 1.99 -2.20 -9.38
N ASN A 9 2.20 -2.65 -8.13
CA ASN A 9 1.09 -3.14 -7.31
C ASN A 9 0.71 -2.06 -6.29
N PRO A 10 -0.11 -1.08 -6.67
CA PRO A 10 -0.51 0.01 -5.78
C PRO A 10 -1.40 -0.46 -4.64
N LEU A 11 -1.89 -1.71 -4.67
CA LEU A 11 -2.39 -2.35 -3.47
C LEU A 11 -1.26 -2.53 -2.44
N ASP A 12 -0.11 -3.04 -2.85
CA ASP A 12 1.06 -3.20 -1.98
C ASP A 12 1.59 -1.83 -1.54
N TYR A 13 1.67 -0.85 -2.44
CA TYR A 13 2.11 0.51 -2.06
C TYR A 13 1.15 1.18 -1.07
N SER A 14 -0.16 1.11 -1.33
CA SER A 14 -1.18 1.72 -0.45
C SER A 14 -1.21 1.05 0.91
N ILE A 15 -1.24 -0.29 0.95
CA ILE A 15 -1.19 -1.05 2.19
C ILE A 15 0.11 -0.79 2.93
N TRP A 16 1.25 -0.75 2.23
CA TRP A 16 2.55 -0.48 2.84
C TRP A 16 2.62 0.92 3.45
N SER A 17 2.10 1.95 2.77
CA SER A 17 2.06 3.31 3.32
C SER A 17 1.23 3.41 4.60
N ILE A 18 0.14 2.64 4.70
CA ILE A 18 -0.71 2.57 5.91
C ILE A 18 0.06 1.88 7.05
N LEU A 19 0.71 0.76 6.75
CA LEU A 19 1.48 0.01 7.74
C LEU A 19 2.67 0.83 8.23
N GLU A 20 3.38 1.51 7.34
CA GLU A 20 4.50 2.39 7.67
C GLU A 20 4.05 3.52 8.60
N ALA A 21 2.92 4.17 8.30
CA ALA A 21 2.38 5.23 9.15
C ALA A 21 1.97 4.72 10.55
N GLN A 22 1.43 3.51 10.66
CA GLN A 22 1.04 2.92 11.94
C GLN A 22 2.24 2.45 12.75
N VAL A 23 3.17 1.74 12.12
CA VAL A 23 4.33 1.14 12.79
C VAL A 23 5.32 2.22 13.23
N ASN A 24 5.54 3.25 12.40
CA ASN A 24 6.46 4.35 12.72
C ASN A 24 5.85 5.39 13.68
N ALA A 25 4.59 5.25 14.09
CA ALA A 25 4.01 6.08 15.14
C ALA A 25 4.68 5.84 16.51
N GLU A 26 5.32 4.68 16.68
CA GLU A 26 6.08 4.30 17.86
C GLU A 26 7.54 4.02 17.49
N ALA A 27 8.47 4.34 18.40
CA ALA A 27 9.88 4.03 18.21
C ALA A 27 10.16 2.55 18.53
N HIS A 28 10.95 1.89 17.68
CA HIS A 28 11.31 0.48 17.83
C HIS A 28 12.81 0.37 18.08
N ASP A 29 13.20 -0.03 19.28
CA ASP A 29 14.61 -0.19 19.66
C ASP A 29 15.24 -1.49 19.13
N LEU A 30 14.40 -2.43 18.70
CA LEU A 30 14.82 -3.76 18.26
C LEU A 30 14.17 -4.13 16.93
N VAL A 31 14.94 -4.80 16.07
CA VAL A 31 14.44 -5.33 14.80
C VAL A 31 13.28 -6.31 15.02
N ASP A 32 13.28 -7.05 16.13
CA ASP A 32 12.20 -7.99 16.43
C ASP A 32 10.93 -7.30 16.93
N SER A 33 11.02 -6.16 17.64
CA SER A 33 9.83 -5.37 18.00
C SER A 33 9.21 -4.76 16.74
N LEU A 34 10.04 -4.27 15.82
CA LEU A 34 9.59 -3.76 14.52
C LEU A 34 8.86 -4.84 13.71
N LYS A 35 9.41 -6.06 13.62
CA LYS A 35 8.74 -7.17 12.93
C LYS A 35 7.39 -7.51 13.57
N GLN A 36 7.32 -7.55 14.90
CA GLN A 36 6.06 -7.82 15.60
C GLN A 36 5.03 -6.72 15.33
N ALA A 37 5.43 -5.45 15.41
CA ALA A 37 4.55 -4.32 15.13
C ALA A 37 4.00 -4.36 13.70
N ILE A 38 4.84 -4.68 12.69
CA ILE A 38 4.39 -4.87 11.31
C ILE A 38 3.38 -6.02 11.20
N MET A 39 3.65 -7.15 11.84
CA MET A 39 2.73 -8.31 11.81
C MET A 39 1.39 -8.01 12.50
N GLU A 40 1.40 -7.25 13.59
CA GLU A 40 0.19 -6.84 14.30
C GLU A 40 -0.62 -5.81 13.50
N ALA A 41 0.05 -4.78 12.97
CA ALA A 41 -0.57 -3.80 12.09
C ALA A 41 -1.21 -4.49 10.87
N PHE A 42 -0.53 -5.46 10.26
CA PHE A 42 -1.06 -6.24 9.14
C PHE A 42 -2.29 -7.06 9.54
N LYS A 43 -2.29 -7.72 10.70
CA LYS A 43 -3.45 -8.49 11.21
C LYS A 43 -4.65 -7.59 11.53
N ASN A 44 -4.39 -6.34 11.92
CA ASN A 44 -5.41 -5.36 12.26
C ASN A 44 -5.91 -4.56 11.05
N LEU A 45 -5.38 -4.80 9.84
CA LEU A 45 -5.92 -4.22 8.61
C LEU A 45 -7.37 -4.67 8.45
N ASN A 46 -8.29 -3.71 8.53
CA ASN A 46 -9.69 -3.97 8.28
C ASN A 46 -9.91 -4.27 6.78
N GLN A 47 -10.76 -5.25 6.47
CA GLN A 47 -11.19 -5.56 5.11
C GLN A 47 -11.71 -4.32 4.37
N ASP A 48 -12.36 -3.38 5.07
CA ASP A 48 -12.81 -2.11 4.48
C ASP A 48 -11.64 -1.25 3.96
N MET A 49 -10.50 -1.26 4.65
CA MET A 49 -9.30 -0.53 4.22
C MET A 49 -8.69 -1.17 2.98
N ILE A 50 -8.67 -2.51 2.95
CA ILE A 50 -8.23 -3.28 1.78
C ILE A 50 -9.14 -2.97 0.59
N ASN A 51 -10.46 -3.02 0.77
CA ASN A 51 -11.43 -2.72 -0.29
C ASN A 51 -11.24 -1.30 -0.84
N ARG A 52 -11.06 -0.30 0.02
CA ARG A 52 -10.78 1.08 -0.41
C ARG A 52 -9.48 1.21 -1.21
N ALA A 53 -8.43 0.49 -0.81
CA ALA A 53 -7.16 0.49 -1.55
C ALA A 53 -7.31 -0.17 -2.93
N VAL A 54 -8.09 -1.26 -3.03
CA VAL A 54 -8.46 -1.89 -4.31
C VAL A 54 -9.26 -0.92 -5.19
N ASP A 55 -10.27 -0.25 -4.62
CA ASP A 55 -11.13 0.68 -5.35
C ASP A 55 -10.36 1.90 -5.88
N ASP A 56 -9.49 2.51 -5.05
CA ASP A 56 -8.66 3.64 -5.51
C ASP A 56 -7.68 3.21 -6.59
N TRP A 57 -7.17 1.97 -6.51
CA TRP A 57 -6.34 1.43 -7.58
C TRP A 57 -7.11 1.28 -8.89
N MET A 58 -8.28 0.63 -8.88
CA MET A 58 -9.10 0.49 -10.08
C MET A 58 -9.43 1.85 -10.71
N ARG A 59 -9.75 2.86 -9.89
CA ARG A 59 -9.99 4.22 -10.36
C ARG A 59 -8.76 4.86 -11.02
N ARG A 60 -7.56 4.66 -10.45
CA ARG A 60 -6.31 5.14 -11.06
C ARG A 60 -5.99 4.42 -12.37
N LEU A 61 -6.25 3.11 -12.45
CA LEU A 61 -6.11 2.35 -13.70
C LEU A 61 -7.02 2.92 -14.78
N ASP A 62 -8.29 3.17 -14.46
CA ASP A 62 -9.24 3.76 -15.39
C ASP A 62 -8.77 5.15 -15.85
N ALA A 63 -8.22 5.96 -14.95
CA ALA A 63 -7.64 7.26 -15.30
C ALA A 63 -6.44 7.11 -16.26
N VAL A 64 -5.49 6.21 -15.97
CA VAL A 64 -4.32 5.93 -16.83
C VAL A 64 -4.74 5.47 -18.22
N ILE A 65 -5.76 4.62 -18.31
CA ILE A 65 -6.33 4.17 -19.59
C ILE A 65 -6.97 5.37 -20.32
N ALA A 66 -7.72 6.22 -19.61
CA ALA A 66 -8.36 7.40 -20.20
C ALA A 66 -7.37 8.46 -20.68
N ALA A 67 -6.18 8.57 -20.09
CA ALA A 67 -5.11 9.44 -20.58
C ALA A 67 -4.20 8.80 -21.62
N GLU A 68 -4.54 7.64 -22.17
CA GLU A 68 -3.71 6.91 -23.15
C GLU A 68 -2.25 6.69 -22.66
N GLY A 69 -2.05 6.55 -21.34
CA GLY A 69 -0.71 6.41 -20.74
C GLY A 69 0.03 7.72 -20.43
N GLY A 70 -0.64 8.88 -20.51
CA GLY A 70 -0.12 10.14 -19.98
C GLY A 70 0.02 10.14 -18.46
N HIS A 71 1.14 10.62 -17.95
CA HIS A 71 1.40 10.76 -16.51
C HIS A 71 0.39 11.72 -15.87
N PHE A 72 -0.24 11.31 -14.77
CA PHE A 72 -1.01 12.20 -13.90
C PHE A 72 -0.18 12.57 -12.67
N GLU A 73 -0.31 13.83 -12.22
CA GLU A 73 0.09 14.29 -10.88
C GLU A 73 -1.07 14.17 -9.88
#